data_AF-A0A1A8EN07-F1
#
_entry.id   AF-A0A1A8EN07-F1
#
_cell.length_a   1.000
_cell.length_b   1.000
_cell.length_c   1.000
_cell.angle_alpha   90.00
_cell.angle_beta   90.00
_cell.angle_gamma   90.00
#
_symmetry.space_group_name_H-M   'P 1'
#
loop_
_entity.id
_entity.type
_entity.pdbx_description
1 polymer ?
#
loop_
_entity_poly.entity_id
_entity_poly.type
_entity_poly.pdbx_seq_one_letter_code
_entity_poly.pdbx_strand_id
1 'polypeptide(L)' 'LYIAVLVKEDTGGITQEAEFASVKFVRSPYHLSLISTPPFIKPGLPYNIKVLVKDHLDKPMSRVSVQLTEKQLVM' A
#
# COMPACT_ATOMS: atom_id res chain seq x y z
N LEU A 1 -14.33 3.94 -4.50
CA LEU A 1 -15.76 3.57 -4.44
C LEU A 1 -16.48 4.68 -3.71
N TYR A 2 -17.62 5.12 -4.25
CA TYR A 2 -18.48 6.10 -3.59
C TYR A 2 -19.68 5.35 -3.01
N ILE A 3 -20.02 5.66 -1.77
CA ILE A 3 -21.15 5.04 -1.05
C ILE A 3 -22.01 6.19 -0.51
N ALA A 4 -23.29 6.18 -0.82
CA ALA A 4 -24.28 7.08 -0.24
C ALA A 4 -25.39 6.23 0.39
N VAL A 5 -25.84 6.63 1.59
CA VAL A 5 -26.89 5.95 2.34
C VAL A 5 -27.91 6.97 2.82
N LEU A 6 -29.17 6.55 2.82
CA LEU A 6 -30.30 7.28 3.39
C LEU A 6 -30.86 6.42 4.53
N VAL A 7 -30.86 6.96 5.74
CA VAL A 7 -31.43 6.33 6.92
C VAL A 7 -32.75 7.03 7.24
N LYS A 8 -33.81 6.26 7.43
CA LYS A 8 -35.10 6.77 7.90
C LYS A 8 -35.39 6.17 9.26
N GLU A 9 -35.68 7.02 10.23
CA GLU A 9 -36.15 6.61 11.53
C GLU A 9 -37.67 6.35 11.49
N ASP A 10 -38.09 5.16 11.89
CA ASP A 10 -39.51 4.76 11.84
C ASP A 10 -40.36 5.45 12.94
N THR A 11 -39.78 5.68 14.12
CA THR A 11 -40.47 6.29 15.26
C THR A 11 -40.68 7.78 15.07
N GLY A 12 -39.69 8.49 14.53
CA GLY A 12 -39.67 9.95 14.38
C GLY A 12 -39.99 10.44 12.97
N GLY A 13 -39.99 9.57 11.96
CA GLY A 13 -40.19 9.94 10.56
C GLY A 13 -39.04 10.78 9.96
N ILE A 14 -37.94 10.95 10.69
CA ILE A 14 -36.79 11.76 10.29
C ILE A 14 -35.94 10.95 9.32
N THR A 15 -35.47 11.60 8.25
CA THR A 15 -34.54 11.02 7.28
C THR A 15 -33.19 11.73 7.36
N GLN A 16 -32.11 10.97 7.29
CA GLN A 16 -30.75 11.48 7.28
C GLN A 16 -29.93 10.83 6.15
N GLU A 17 -29.21 11.66 5.41
CA GLU A 17 -28.27 11.23 4.38
C GLU A 17 -26.85 11.20 4.93
N ALA A 18 -26.06 10.22 4.49
CA ALA A 18 -24.64 10.15 4.74
C ALA A 18 -23.91 9.62 3.51
N GLU A 19 -22.72 10.17 3.25
CA GLU A 19 -21.88 9.75 2.14
C GLU A 19 -20.46 9.39 2.60
N PHE A 20 -19.82 8.48 1.86
CA PHE A 20 -18.46 8.04 2.08
C PHE A 20 -17.74 7.85 0.74
N ALA A 21 -16.80 8.75 0.47
CA ALA A 21 -16.01 8.77 -0.76
C ALA A 21 -14.57 8.24 -0.59
N SER A 22 -14.12 7.97 0.63
CA SER A 22 -12.72 7.69 0.96
C SER A 22 -12.29 6.22 0.75
N VAL A 23 -12.99 5.47 -0.10
CA VAL A 23 -12.65 4.07 -0.37
C VAL A 23 -11.57 3.97 -1.46
N LYS A 24 -10.38 3.55 -1.06
CA LYS A 24 -9.24 3.27 -1.95
C LYS A 24 -9.19 1.79 -2.30
N PHE A 25 -9.21 1.46 -3.59
CA PHE A 25 -8.95 0.10 -4.06
C PHE A 25 -7.45 -0.15 -4.14
N VAL A 26 -6.99 -1.22 -3.50
CA VAL A 26 -5.59 -1.64 -3.52
C VAL A 26 -5.50 -3.09 -3.98
N ARG A 27 -4.58 -3.39 -4.90
CA ARG A 27 -4.33 -4.76 -5.38
C ARG A 27 -3.49 -5.57 -4.39
N SER A 28 -2.57 -4.91 -3.71
CA SER A 28 -1.72 -5.47 -2.68
C SER A 28 -1.90 -4.64 -1.40
N PRO A 29 -1.99 -5.27 -0.22
CA PRO A 29 -2.03 -4.54 1.06
C PRO A 29 -0.69 -3.87 1.38
N TYR A 30 0.39 -4.21 0.64
CA TYR A 30 1.74 -3.70 0.85
C TYR A 30 2.27 -2.92 -0.35
N HIS A 31 3.03 -1.87 -0.05
CA HIS A 31 3.86 -1.12 -0.99
C HIS A 31 5.34 -1.30 -0.63
N LEU A 32 6.19 -1.52 -1.64
CA LEU A 32 7.63 -1.75 -1.48
C LEU A 32 8.40 -0.56 -2.02
N SER A 33 9.36 -0.06 -1.26
CA SER A 33 10.26 1.02 -1.67
C SER A 33 11.70 0.69 -1.30
N LEU A 34 12.65 1.09 -2.16
CA LEU A 34 14.07 0.97 -1.85
C LEU A 34 14.51 2.16 -1.01
N ILE A 35 15.23 1.89 0.08
CA ILE A 35 15.80 2.93 0.94
C ILE A 35 17.30 2.76 1.02
N SER A 36 18.06 3.85 1.02
CA SER A 36 19.53 3.83 1.17
C SER A 36 20.25 2.81 0.27
N THR A 37 19.68 2.51 -0.90
CA THR A 37 20.16 1.49 -1.84
C THR A 37 20.41 2.19 -3.18
N PRO A 38 21.65 2.58 -3.51
CA PRO A 38 21.97 3.28 -4.75
C PRO A 38 21.62 2.42 -5.98
N PRO A 39 21.14 2.98 -7.09
CA PRO A 39 20.69 2.19 -8.25
C PRO A 39 21.83 1.54 -9.05
N PHE A 40 23.09 1.77 -8.68
CA PHE A 40 24.27 1.22 -9.34
C PHE A 40 25.06 0.32 -8.39
N ILE A 41 25.61 -0.75 -8.96
CA ILE A 41 26.45 -1.71 -8.26
C ILE A 41 27.91 -1.35 -8.51
N LYS A 42 28.72 -1.35 -7.46
CA LYS A 42 30.17 -1.21 -7.58
C LYS A 42 30.80 -2.59 -7.71
N PRO A 43 31.50 -2.91 -8.82
CA PRO A 43 32.20 -4.19 -8.95
C PRO A 43 33.21 -4.39 -7.82
N GLY A 44 33.29 -5.62 -7.29
CA GLY A 44 34.22 -5.97 -6.22
C GLY A 44 33.79 -5.60 -4.79
N LEU A 45 32.60 -5.01 -4.61
CA LEU A 45 32.05 -4.71 -3.28
C LEU A 45 30.69 -5.39 -3.05
N PRO A 46 30.40 -5.89 -1.83
CA PRO A 46 29.07 -6.37 -1.49
C PRO A 46 28.03 -5.27 -1.66
N TYR A 47 26.92 -5.60 -2.30
CA TYR A 47 25.82 -4.68 -2.55
C TYR A 47 24.66 -4.97 -1.59
N ASN A 48 24.40 -4.03 -0.68
CA ASN A 48 23.36 -4.16 0.33
C ASN A 48 22.05 -3.53 -0.17
N ILE A 49 21.00 -4.35 -0.27
CA ILE A 49 19.66 -3.91 -0.67
C ILE A 49 18.79 -3.80 0.57
N LYS A 50 18.29 -2.59 0.83
CA LYS A 50 17.34 -2.34 1.91
C LYS A 50 15.97 -1.98 1.32
N VAL A 51 14.97 -2.76 1.70
CA VAL A 51 13.58 -2.59 1.28
C VAL A 51 12.76 -2.11 2.47
N LEU A 52 11.97 -1.06 2.25
CA LEU A 52 10.95 -0.58 3.18
C LEU A 52 9.58 -1.06 2.70
N VAL A 53 8.91 -1.84 3.55
CA VAL A 53 7.53 -2.29 3.35
C VAL A 53 6.59 -1.33 4.07
N LYS A 54 5.59 -0.82 3.34
CA LYS A 54 4.55 0.06 3.88
C LYS A 54 3.16 -0.53 3.67
N ASP A 55 2.22 -0.20 4.53
CA ASP A 55 0.80 -0.48 4.31
C ASP A 55 0.14 0.56 3.36
N HIS A 56 -1.16 0.41 3.12
CA HIS A 56 -1.93 1.34 2.28
C HIS A 56 -2.12 2.75 2.88
N LEU A 57 -1.73 2.94 4.14
CA LEU A 57 -1.70 4.21 4.88
C LEU A 57 -0.27 4.76 5.00
N ASP A 58 0.68 4.24 4.20
CA ASP A 58 2.09 4.62 4.19
C ASP A 58 2.84 4.36 5.51
N LYS A 59 2.30 3.53 6.40
CA LYS A 59 2.93 3.17 7.66
C LYS A 59 3.95 2.05 7.47
N PRO A 60 5.17 2.17 8.02
CA PRO A 60 6.16 1.10 7.99
C PRO A 60 5.65 -0.17 8.67
N MET A 61 5.80 -1.31 7.99
CA MET A 61 5.44 -2.63 8.52
C MET A 61 6.69 -3.46 8.79
N SER A 62 6.71 -4.15 9.93
CA SER A 62 7.80 -5.06 10.32
C SER A 62 7.38 -6.52 10.16
N ARG A 63 8.37 -7.44 10.10
CA ARG A 63 8.17 -8.90 10.05
C ARG A 63 7.42 -9.41 8.81
N VAL A 64 7.47 -8.67 7.70
CA VAL A 64 6.96 -9.14 6.40
C VAL A 64 8.07 -9.91 5.68
N SER A 65 7.77 -11.12 5.20
CA SER A 65 8.72 -11.90 4.38
C SER A 65 8.91 -11.21 3.03
N VAL A 66 10.17 -10.95 2.66
CA VAL A 66 10.55 -10.32 1.40
C VAL A 66 11.41 -11.30 0.61
N GLN A 67 11.00 -11.61 -0.61
CA GLN A 67 11.78 -12.41 -1.54
C GLN A 67 12.47 -11.49 -2.54
N LEU A 68 13.79 -11.59 -2.61
CA LEU A 68 14.59 -10.95 -3.65
C LEU A 68 14.84 -11.98 -4.76
N THR A 69 14.44 -11.64 -5.98
CA THR A 69 14.65 -12.47 -7.16
C THR A 69 15.44 -11.68 -8.19
N GLU A 70 16.48 -12.28 -8.74
CA GLU A 70 17.19 -11.72 -9.88
C GLU A 70 16.39 -11.99 -11.15
N LYS A 71 16.06 -10.95 -11.90
CA LYS A 71 15.48 -11.09 -13.23
C LYS A 71 16.56 -10.76 -14.25
N GLN A 72 17.08 -11.78 -14.90
CA GLN A 72 17.94 -11.62 -16.07
C GLN A 72 17.10 -10.97 -17.18
N LEU A 73 17.42 -9.71 -17.50
CA LEU A 73 16.88 -9.03 -18.66
C LEU A 73 17.66 -9.57 -19.87
N VAL A 74 17.01 -10.42 -20.65
CA VAL A 74 17.55 -10.85 -21.94
C VAL A 74 17.55 -9.61 -22.84
N MET A 75 18.74 -9.17 -23.23
CA MET A 75 18.97 -8.13 -24.24
C MET A 75 18.83 -8.71 -25.64
#